data_AF-A0AA35MD69-F1
#
_entry.id   AF-A0AA35MD69-F1
#
_cell.length_a   1.000
_cell.length_b   1.000
_cell.length_c   1.000
_cell.angle_alpha   90.00
_cell.angle_beta   90.00
_cell.angle_gamma   90.00
#
_symmetry.space_group_name_H-M   'P 1'
#
loop_
_entity.id
_entity.type
_entity.pdbx_description
1 polymer ?
#
loop_
_entity_poly.entity_id
_entity_poly.type
_entity_poly.pdbx_seq_one_letter_code
_entity_poly.pdbx_strand_id
1 'polypeptide(L)'
;MAESLNFILQPSIVERGANFKRPPIIIKFENFPAGYSYFSAKICLKDENDERYLKDSLGGATIASPIFDDANNACYFKIRHTNIRAKGRFRIEVQVFGIPTNPEHGQSYLTHNCSSPIKVVSRDPEVHLSNQERALISWIKSLE
;
A
#
# COMPACT_ATOMS: atom_id res chain seq x y z
N MET A 1 11.90 -5.81 25.01
CA MET A 1 10.65 -6.04 24.24
C MET A 1 11.04 -6.15 22.79
N ALA A 2 10.46 -7.08 22.03
CA ALA A 2 10.78 -7.20 20.61
C ALA A 2 10.16 -6.03 19.82
N GLU A 3 10.86 -5.57 18.78
CA GLU A 3 10.34 -4.60 17.83
C GLU A 3 8.99 -5.07 17.28
N SER A 4 8.01 -4.16 17.21
CA SER A 4 6.66 -4.51 16.76
C SER A 4 6.20 -3.59 15.64
N LEU A 5 5.84 -4.16 14.50
CA LEU A 5 5.31 -3.45 13.35
C LEU A 5 3.90 -3.95 13.03
N ASN A 6 2.87 -3.16 13.28
CA ASN A 6 1.47 -3.59 13.23
C ASN A 6 0.64 -2.76 12.26
N PHE A 7 -0.18 -3.43 11.44
CA PHE A 7 -1.20 -2.78 10.62
C PHE A 7 -2.41 -2.44 11.51
N ILE A 8 -2.62 -1.16 11.78
CA ILE A 8 -3.71 -0.67 12.66
C ILE A 8 -4.98 -0.37 11.85
N LEU A 9 -4.82 0.10 10.61
CA LEU A 9 -5.91 0.35 9.69
C LEU A 9 -5.50 -0.07 8.29
N GLN A 10 -6.39 -0.79 7.60
CA GLN A 10 -6.24 -1.10 6.19
C GLN A 10 -7.58 -1.45 5.55
N PRO A 11 -7.77 -1.18 4.24
CA PRO A 11 -8.92 -1.70 3.52
C PRO A 11 -8.78 -3.21 3.26
N SER A 12 -9.87 -3.96 3.38
CA SER A 12 -9.94 -5.36 2.95
C SER A 12 -10.27 -5.50 1.46
N ILE A 13 -10.81 -4.45 0.84
CA ILE A 13 -11.16 -4.38 -0.57
C ILE A 13 -10.83 -2.98 -1.12
N VAL A 14 -10.24 -2.94 -2.31
CA VAL A 14 -9.95 -1.69 -3.03
C VAL A 14 -10.24 -1.81 -4.51
N GLU A 15 -10.51 -0.68 -5.15
CA GLU A 15 -10.63 -0.60 -6.60
C GLU A 15 -9.24 -0.55 -7.25
N ARG A 16 -9.07 -1.23 -8.38
CA ARG A 16 -7.84 -1.25 -9.17
C ARG A 16 -7.45 0.17 -9.57
N GLY A 17 -6.21 0.54 -9.28
CA GLY A 17 -5.67 1.87 -9.55
C GLY A 17 -6.14 2.96 -8.56
N ALA A 18 -7.13 2.68 -7.70
CA ALA A 18 -7.48 3.59 -6.63
C ALA A 18 -6.36 3.61 -5.59
N ASN A 19 -6.04 4.82 -5.13
CA ASN A 19 -5.06 5.00 -4.07
C ASN A 19 -5.70 4.79 -2.69
N PHE A 20 -4.88 4.50 -1.69
CA PHE A 20 -5.31 4.37 -0.29
C PHE A 20 -5.65 5.73 0.35
N LYS A 21 -6.33 6.66 -0.33
CA LYS A 21 -6.68 7.95 0.29
C LYS A 21 -7.77 7.81 1.35
N ARG A 22 -8.76 6.92 1.13
CA ARG A 22 -9.91 6.69 2.02
C ARG A 22 -10.42 5.23 1.89
N PRO A 23 -10.19 4.36 2.89
CA PRO A 23 -9.33 4.57 4.04
C PRO A 23 -7.83 4.47 3.67
N PRO A 24 -6.93 5.16 4.40
CA PRO A 24 -5.50 4.92 4.32
C PRO A 24 -5.09 3.62 5.00
N ILE A 25 -3.91 3.13 4.64
CA ILE A 25 -3.24 2.11 5.46
C ILE A 25 -2.42 2.84 6.51
N ILE A 26 -2.60 2.46 7.77
CA ILE A 26 -1.87 3.01 8.93
C ILE A 26 -1.14 1.86 9.60
N ILE A 27 0.16 2.06 9.80
CA ILE A 27 1.05 1.10 10.42
C ILE A 27 1.68 1.77 11.63
N LYS A 28 1.76 1.04 12.75
CA LYS A 28 2.40 1.48 13.98
C LYS A 28 3.66 0.65 14.21
N PHE A 29 4.76 1.33 14.45
CA PHE A 29 6.07 0.78 14.78
C PHE A 29 6.40 1.17 16.22
N GLU A 30 6.56 0.18 17.08
CA GLU A 30 6.78 0.31 18.52
C GLU A 30 8.03 -0.45 18.95
N ASN A 31 8.57 -0.05 20.10
CA ASN A 31 9.79 -0.64 20.67
C ASN A 31 10.99 -0.60 19.71
N PHE A 32 11.07 0.45 18.89
CA PHE A 32 12.14 0.61 17.92
C PHE A 32 13.47 0.96 18.60
N PRO A 33 14.60 0.54 18.01
CA PRO A 33 15.91 0.70 18.64
C PRO A 33 16.30 2.19 18.75
N ALA A 34 16.96 2.53 19.85
CA ALA A 34 17.61 3.83 19.99
C ALA A 34 18.79 3.96 19.02
N GLY A 35 19.27 5.19 18.80
CA GLY A 35 20.46 5.44 17.96
C GLY A 35 20.16 5.57 16.46
N TYR A 36 18.88 5.78 16.10
CA TYR A 36 18.46 6.14 14.75
C TYR A 36 17.91 7.56 14.72
N SER A 37 18.30 8.34 13.71
CA SER A 37 17.86 9.73 13.52
C SER A 37 16.59 9.83 12.67
N TYR A 38 16.31 8.81 11.87
CA TYR A 38 15.17 8.78 10.95
C TYR A 38 14.76 7.34 10.61
N PHE A 39 13.47 7.14 10.33
CA PHE A 39 12.93 5.88 9.83
C PHE A 39 12.21 6.08 8.50
N SER A 40 12.13 5.04 7.67
CA SER A 40 11.29 5.03 6.48
C SER A 40 10.68 3.66 6.27
N ALA A 41 9.48 3.62 5.72
CA ALA A 41 8.78 2.38 5.40
C ALA A 41 8.72 2.20 3.88
N LYS A 42 9.35 1.15 3.37
CA LYS A 42 9.21 0.71 1.98
C LYS A 42 8.01 -0.21 1.85
N ILE A 43 7.20 0.04 0.83
CA ILE A 43 5.93 -0.64 0.58
C ILE A 43 6.13 -1.61 -0.58
N CYS A 44 5.86 -2.89 -0.34
CA CYS A 44 5.95 -3.98 -1.28
C CYS A 44 4.59 -4.66 -1.42
N LEU A 45 4.33 -5.29 -2.57
CA LEU A 45 3.12 -6.05 -2.84
C LEU A 45 3.50 -7.51 -3.06
N LYS A 46 2.79 -8.41 -2.40
CA LYS A 46 2.93 -9.85 -2.52
C LYS A 46 1.59 -10.44 -2.94
N ASP A 47 1.64 -11.58 -3.62
CA ASP A 47 0.44 -12.38 -3.82
C ASP A 47 -0.09 -12.87 -2.44
N GLU A 48 -1.39 -13.15 -2.33
CA GLU A 48 -1.95 -13.70 -1.08
C GLU A 48 -1.41 -15.09 -0.77
N ASN A 49 -1.16 -15.90 -1.81
CA ASN A 49 -0.84 -17.33 -1.71
C ASN A 49 0.62 -17.65 -2.08
N ASP A 50 1.36 -16.67 -2.60
CA ASP A 50 2.75 -16.83 -3.00
C ASP A 50 3.61 -15.73 -2.35
N GLU A 51 4.82 -16.08 -1.93
CA GLU A 51 5.77 -15.11 -1.36
C GLU A 51 6.40 -14.19 -2.43
N ARG A 52 6.04 -14.37 -3.70
CA ARG A 52 6.50 -13.55 -4.83
C ARG A 52 6.11 -12.08 -4.69
N TYR A 53 7.09 -11.22 -4.92
CA TYR A 53 6.91 -9.77 -5.02
C TYR A 53 6.39 -9.37 -6.40
N LEU A 54 5.35 -8.52 -6.42
CA LEU A 54 4.70 -8.01 -7.62
C LEU A 54 5.01 -6.52 -7.81
N LYS A 55 6.30 -6.20 -8.00
CA LYS A 55 6.80 -4.80 -8.03
C LYS A 55 6.10 -3.95 -9.09
N ASP A 56 5.88 -4.48 -10.29
CA ASP A 56 5.26 -3.74 -11.40
C ASP A 56 3.76 -3.48 -11.20
N SER A 57 3.15 -4.14 -10.21
CA SER A 57 1.74 -4.01 -9.87
C SER A 57 1.47 -2.95 -8.81
N LEU A 58 2.51 -2.36 -8.19
CA LEU A 58 2.37 -1.18 -7.34
C LEU A 58 2.57 0.10 -8.14
N GLY A 59 1.68 1.07 -7.93
CA GLY A 59 1.82 2.41 -8.46
C GLY A 59 1.82 3.47 -7.36
N GLY A 60 2.25 4.69 -7.74
CA GLY A 60 2.29 5.84 -6.83
C GLY A 60 3.48 5.80 -5.88
N ALA A 61 3.33 6.37 -4.68
CA ALA A 61 4.42 6.42 -3.70
C ALA A 61 4.62 5.05 -3.04
N THR A 62 5.83 4.51 -3.07
CA THR A 62 6.19 3.21 -2.47
C THR A 62 7.07 3.34 -1.23
N ILE A 63 7.27 4.57 -0.76
CA ILE A 63 7.99 4.89 0.48
C ILE A 63 7.09 5.80 1.31
N ALA A 64 6.95 5.49 2.60
CA ALA A 64 6.25 6.32 3.57
C ALA A 64 7.23 6.89 4.61
N SER A 65 7.08 8.19 4.86
CA SER A 65 7.80 8.92 5.91
C SER A 65 7.21 8.61 7.30
N PRO A 66 8.02 8.71 8.36
CA PRO A 66 7.59 8.44 9.71
C PRO A 66 6.79 9.62 10.26
N ILE A 67 5.86 9.32 11.16
CA ILE A 67 5.12 10.28 11.98
C ILE A 67 5.35 9.87 13.43
N PHE A 68 6.13 10.65 14.16
CA PHE A 68 6.46 10.35 15.55
C PHE A 68 5.34 10.81 16.49
N ASP A 69 5.05 9.96 17.46
CA ASP A 69 4.22 10.25 18.62
C ASP A 69 5.06 10.08 19.87
N ASP A 70 5.67 11.19 20.29
CA ASP A 70 6.59 11.23 21.43
C ASP A 70 5.91 10.82 22.74
N ALA A 71 4.60 11.08 22.87
CA ALA A 71 3.84 10.78 24.09
C ALA A 71 3.70 9.27 24.31
N ASN A 72 3.62 8.49 23.24
CA ASN A 72 3.45 7.04 23.29
C ASN A 72 4.70 6.26 22.87
N ASN A 73 5.83 6.95 22.63
CA ASN A 73 7.06 6.37 22.10
C ASN A 73 6.78 5.47 20.87
N ALA A 74 5.97 5.99 19.94
CA ALA A 74 5.50 5.24 18.78
C ALA A 74 5.80 5.99 17.48
N CYS A 75 6.05 5.24 16.41
CA CYS A 75 6.26 5.76 15.07
C CYS A 75 5.17 5.22 14.15
N TYR A 76 4.48 6.10 13.42
CA TYR A 76 3.43 5.70 12.49
C TYR A 76 3.86 5.91 11.04
N PHE A 77 3.43 5.01 10.16
CA PHE A 77 3.54 5.19 8.72
C PHE A 77 2.15 5.25 8.11
N LYS A 78 1.88 6.32 7.36
CA LYS A 78 0.58 6.55 6.73
C LYS A 78 0.70 6.45 5.21
N ILE A 79 0.11 5.40 4.65
CA ILE A 79 0.14 5.12 3.21
C ILE A 79 -1.16 5.65 2.59
N ARG A 80 -1.05 6.67 1.74
CA ARG A 80 -2.20 7.31 1.07
C ARG A 80 -2.14 7.34 -0.45
N HIS A 81 -0.93 7.35 -0.99
CA HIS A 81 -0.68 7.66 -2.39
C HIS A 81 -0.19 6.45 -3.19
N THR A 82 -0.17 5.27 -2.57
CA THR A 82 0.07 3.99 -3.22
C THR A 82 -1.24 3.45 -3.79
N ASN A 83 -1.17 2.75 -4.92
CA ASN A 83 -2.28 2.02 -5.53
C ASN A 83 -1.81 0.65 -6.04
N ILE A 84 -2.76 -0.27 -6.22
CA ILE A 84 -2.52 -1.59 -6.82
C ILE A 84 -3.13 -1.62 -8.22
N ARG A 85 -2.30 -1.91 -9.23
CA ARG A 85 -2.68 -1.92 -10.65
C ARG A 85 -3.16 -3.28 -11.14
N ALA A 86 -2.83 -4.36 -10.44
CA ALA A 86 -3.28 -5.71 -10.77
C ALA A 86 -4.65 -6.03 -10.13
N LYS A 87 -5.48 -6.85 -10.81
CA LYS A 87 -6.66 -7.48 -10.20
C LYS A 87 -6.21 -8.73 -9.45
N GLY A 88 -6.83 -9.05 -8.32
CA GLY A 88 -6.48 -10.25 -7.54
C GLY A 88 -6.62 -10.06 -6.04
N ARG A 89 -6.00 -10.95 -5.27
CA ARG A 89 -5.91 -10.86 -3.82
C ARG A 89 -4.44 -10.77 -3.45
N PHE A 90 -4.08 -9.77 -2.65
CA PHE A 90 -2.69 -9.42 -2.38
C PHE A 90 -2.47 -9.11 -0.91
N ARG A 91 -1.21 -9.09 -0.51
CA ARG A 91 -0.78 -8.55 0.78
C ARG A 91 0.18 -7.40 0.55
N ILE A 92 0.08 -6.37 1.38
CA ILE A 92 1.07 -5.30 1.46
C ILE A 92 2.10 -5.72 2.49
N GLU A 93 3.34 -5.84 2.07
CA GLU A 93 4.47 -5.98 2.99
C GLU A 93 5.09 -4.61 3.20
N VAL A 94 5.36 -4.27 4.46
CA VAL A 94 6.11 -3.07 4.80
C VAL A 94 7.43 -3.45 5.43
N GLN A 95 8.50 -2.92 4.87
CA GLN A 95 9.87 -3.07 5.34
C GLN A 95 10.31 -1.74 5.93
N VAL A 96 10.68 -1.74 7.22
CA VAL A 96 11.15 -0.54 7.91
C VAL A 96 12.66 -0.50 7.86
N PHE A 97 13.17 0.68 7.54
CA PHE A 97 14.58 0.99 7.49
C PHE A 97 14.88 2.19 8.37
N GLY A 98 16.00 2.16 9.08
CA GLY A 98 16.50 3.26 9.90
C GLY A 98 17.78 3.86 9.34
N ILE A 99 17.97 5.16 9.55
CA ILE A 99 19.26 5.84 9.35
C ILE A 99 19.91 6.00 10.72
N PRO A 100 21.04 5.32 10.99
CA PRO A 100 21.74 5.46 12.24
C PRO A 100 22.17 6.91 12.50
N THR A 101 22.21 7.32 13.76
CA THR A 101 22.69 8.67 14.14
C THR A 101 24.19 8.83 13.85
N ASN A 102 24.95 7.72 13.86
CA ASN A 102 26.33 7.70 13.36
C ASN A 102 26.33 7.34 11.85
N PRO A 103 26.61 8.30 10.95
CA PRO A 103 26.37 8.15 9.51
C PRO A 103 27.37 7.25 8.76
N GLU A 104 28.35 6.65 9.45
CA GLU A 104 29.30 5.70 8.84
C GLU A 104 28.61 4.44 8.28
N HIS A 105 27.40 4.16 8.77
CA HIS A 105 26.55 3.10 8.25
C HIS A 105 25.35 3.75 7.57
N GLY A 106 25.17 3.46 6.28
CA GLY A 106 24.00 3.91 5.52
C GLY A 106 22.68 3.36 6.08
N GLN A 107 21.63 3.47 5.28
CA GLN A 107 20.32 2.95 5.67
C GLN A 107 20.38 1.46 6.04
N SER A 108 19.86 1.11 7.22
CA SER A 108 19.83 -0.25 7.75
C SER A 108 18.41 -0.79 7.76
N TYR A 109 18.24 -2.04 7.32
CA TYR A 109 16.98 -2.76 7.44
C TYR A 109 16.75 -3.16 8.91
N LEU A 110 15.56 -2.88 9.44
CA LEU A 110 15.21 -3.15 10.85
C LEU A 110 14.25 -4.33 10.95
N THR A 111 13.08 -4.19 10.32
CA THR A 111 12.01 -5.17 10.47
C THR A 111 11.05 -5.15 9.28
N HIS A 112 10.17 -6.14 9.18
CA HIS A 112 9.07 -6.15 8.23
C HIS A 112 7.82 -6.80 8.81
N ASN A 113 6.68 -6.51 8.21
CA ASN A 113 5.44 -7.25 8.45
C ASN A 113 4.55 -7.22 7.21
N CYS A 114 3.66 -8.20 7.09
CA CYS A 114 2.66 -8.32 6.04
C CYS A 114 1.26 -7.99 6.55
N SER A 115 0.46 -7.34 5.70
CA SER A 115 -0.95 -7.08 5.95
C SER A 115 -1.79 -8.35 5.96
N SER A 116 -3.06 -8.20 6.39
CA SER A 116 -4.09 -9.14 5.97
C SER A 116 -4.32 -9.02 4.46
N PRO A 117 -4.93 -10.03 3.82
CA PRO A 117 -5.23 -9.96 2.39
C PRO A 117 -6.14 -8.77 2.03
N ILE A 118 -5.87 -8.18 0.87
CA ILE A 118 -6.64 -7.10 0.24
C ILE A 118 -7.14 -7.61 -1.11
N LYS A 119 -8.45 -7.58 -1.32
CA LYS A 119 -9.07 -7.90 -2.61
C LYS A 119 -9.07 -6.67 -3.51
N VAL A 120 -8.48 -6.76 -4.69
CA VAL A 120 -8.48 -5.69 -5.69
C VAL A 120 -9.50 -6.01 -6.78
N VAL A 121 -10.52 -5.16 -6.89
CA VAL A 121 -11.61 -5.29 -7.85
C VAL A 121 -11.49 -4.22 -8.94
N SER A 122 -11.91 -4.50 -10.18
CA SER A 122 -12.08 -3.43 -11.17
C SER A 122 -13.45 -2.79 -10.98
N ARG A 123 -13.56 -1.47 -11.18
CA ARG A 123 -14.85 -0.81 -11.48
C ARG A 123 -15.24 -0.91 -12.95
N ASP A 124 -14.47 -1.62 -13.78
CA ASP A 124 -14.90 -1.84 -15.16
C ASP A 124 -16.29 -2.47 -15.13
N PRO A 125 -17.32 -1.82 -15.73
CA PRO A 125 -18.46 -2.56 -16.16
C PRO A 125 -17.91 -3.49 -17.24
N GLU A 126 -17.65 -4.75 -16.91
CA GLU A 126 -17.65 -5.79 -17.94
C GLU A 126 -19.10 -6.04 -18.39
N VAL A 127 -19.82 -4.97 -18.74
CA VAL A 127 -20.89 -5.05 -19.73
C VAL A 127 -20.15 -4.98 -21.05
N HIS A 128 -19.82 -6.16 -21.58
CA HIS A 128 -19.56 -6.27 -23.01
C HIS A 128 -20.85 -5.84 -23.70
N LEU A 129 -20.99 -4.54 -24.00
CA LEU A 129 -22.06 -4.06 -24.85
C LEU A 129 -21.92 -4.83 -26.15
N SER A 130 -22.94 -5.63 -26.42
CA SER A 130 -23.12 -6.31 -27.68
C SER A 130 -23.02 -5.30 -28.82
N ASN A 131 -22.72 -5.80 -30.03
CA ASN A 131 -22.68 -4.93 -31.21
C ASN A 131 -24.01 -4.17 -31.42
N GLN A 132 -25.14 -4.73 -30.94
CA GLN A 132 -26.45 -4.09 -30.97
C GLN A 132 -26.55 -2.90 -30.02
N GLU A 133 -26.08 -3.04 -28.77
CA GLU A 133 -26.11 -1.94 -27.79
C GLU A 133 -25.17 -0.79 -28.21
N ARG A 134 -24.03 -1.12 -28.82
CA ARG A 134 -23.13 -0.11 -29.40
C ARG A 134 -23.79 0.63 -30.57
N ALA A 135 -24.50 -0.08 -31.44
CA ALA A 135 -25.21 0.52 -32.57
C ALA A 135 -26.34 1.44 -32.10
N LEU A 136 -27.10 1.05 -31.07
CA LEU A 136 -28.17 1.85 -30.49
C LEU A 136 -27.64 3.18 -29.91
N ILE A 137 -26.54 3.13 -29.16
CA ILE A 137 -25.90 4.33 -28.60
C ILE A 137 -25.38 5.24 -29.71
N SER A 138 -24.84 4.68 -30.80
CA SER A 138 -24.38 5.47 -31.95
C SER A 138 -25.54 6.17 -32.67
N TRP A 139 -26.69 5.50 -32.81
CA TRP A 139 -27.89 6.08 -33.43
C TRP A 139 -28.45 7.24 -32.60
N ILE A 140 -28.57 7.08 -31.28
CA ILE A 140 -29.05 8.14 -30.37
C ILE A 140 -28.21 9.42 -30.52
N LYS A 141 -26.88 9.29 -30.61
CA LYS A 141 -25.95 10.44 -30.78
C LYS A 141 -26.05 11.13 -32.14
N SER A 142 -26.61 10.47 -33.16
CA SER A 142 -26.79 11.05 -34.49
C SER A 142 -28.07 11.88 -34.64
N LEU A 143 -28.90 11.90 -33.60
CA LEU A 143 -30.15 12.67 -33.54
C LEU A 143 -29.96 14.06 -32.88
N GLU A 144 -28.76 14.34 -32.34
CA GLU A 144 -28.32 15.66 -31.87
C GLU A 144 -27.63 16.43 -33.01
#